data_AF-A0A8A3S2Q0-F1
#
_entry.id   AF-A0A8A3S2Q0-F1
#
_cell.length_a   1.000
_cell.length_b   1.000
_cell.length_c   1.000
_cell.angle_alpha   90.00
_cell.angle_beta   90.00
_cell.angle_gamma   90.00
#
_symmetry.space_group_name_H-M   'P 1'
#
loop_
_entity.id
_entity.type
_entity.pdbx_description
1 polymer ?
#
loop_
_entity_poly.entity_id
_entity_poly.type
_entity_poly.pdbx_seq_one_letter_code
_entity_poly.pdbx_strand_id
1 'polypeptide(L)'
;MRRLAYGLMIFLCLAAFAVPATATENASEYRYGYITVQSVEIDLVNEDATVNVTYAVDDGVQVLVHFLGMSDLRTKITEAANFQNATIEEIGMDHAVLAVNGVARSFDDGTFRFYEHDFLVSVPQLTVKSPQEQRVYYNTTRLPASIGYFRT
;
A
#
# COMPACT_ATOMS: atom_id res chain seq x y z
N MET A 1 27.17 24.53 35.72
CA MET A 1 26.25 23.39 35.52
C MET A 1 25.16 23.66 34.49
N ARG A 2 24.40 24.78 34.54
CA ARG A 2 23.35 25.10 33.53
C ARG A 2 23.83 25.09 32.06
N ARG A 3 24.98 25.70 31.76
CA ARG A 3 25.54 25.77 30.37
C ARG A 3 25.95 24.40 29.81
N LEU A 4 26.35 23.47 30.67
CA LEU A 4 26.70 22.10 30.32
C LEU A 4 25.44 21.27 30.04
N ALA A 5 24.36 21.49 30.81
CA ALA A 5 23.07 20.85 30.57
C ALA A 5 22.43 21.30 29.25
N TYR A 6 22.50 22.59 28.89
CA TYR A 6 22.03 23.07 27.59
C TYR A 6 22.86 22.53 26.43
N GLY A 7 24.18 22.43 26.59
CA GLY A 7 25.07 21.84 25.58
C GLY A 7 24.77 20.35 25.35
N LEU A 8 24.55 19.59 26.42
CA LEU A 8 24.18 18.18 26.35
C LEU A 8 22.80 17.99 25.71
N MET A 9 21.83 18.84 26.05
CA MET A 9 20.48 18.81 25.48
C MET A 9 20.48 19.12 23.97
N ILE A 10 21.24 20.14 23.54
CA ILE A 10 21.39 20.48 22.13
C ILE A 10 22.11 19.35 21.37
N PHE A 11 23.14 18.74 21.97
CA PHE A 11 23.84 17.60 21.38
C PHE A 11 22.94 16.36 21.26
N LEU A 12 22.10 16.08 22.26
CA LEU A 12 21.10 15.01 22.21
C LEU A 12 20.02 15.26 21.15
N CYS A 13 19.55 16.50 21.00
CA CYS A 13 18.62 16.87 19.93
C CYS A 13 19.27 16.74 18.54
N LEU A 14 20.54 17.11 18.37
CA LEU A 14 21.27 16.97 17.11
C LEU A 14 21.59 15.51 16.77
N ALA A 15 21.93 14.69 17.77
CA ALA A 15 22.19 13.26 17.57
C ALA A 15 20.91 12.49 17.18
N ALA A 16 19.73 12.94 17.62
CA ALA A 16 18.45 12.35 17.21
C ALA A 16 18.10 12.56 15.73
N PHE A 17 18.76 13.51 15.03
CA PHE A 17 18.59 13.72 13.58
C PHE A 17 19.66 13.02 12.72
N ALA A 18 20.66 12.39 13.33
CA ALA A 18 21.70 11.65 12.63
C ALA A 18 21.28 10.19 12.40
N VAL A 19 20.18 9.99 11.67
CA VAL A 19 19.82 8.65 11.19
C VAL A 19 20.62 8.38 9.91
N PRO A 20 21.27 7.22 9.74
CA PRO A 20 21.95 6.90 8.49
C PRO A 20 20.90 6.89 7.38
N ALA A 21 21.05 7.77 6.39
CA ALA A 21 20.31 7.73 5.13
C ALA A 21 20.84 6.56 4.29
N THR A 22 20.68 5.34 4.76
CA THR A 22 20.95 4.12 4.00
C THR A 22 19.62 3.44 3.73
N ALA A 23 18.76 4.11 2.96
CA ALA A 23 17.59 3.51 2.37
C ALA A 23 17.75 3.60 0.85
N THR A 24 18.38 2.55 0.33
CA THR A 24 18.17 1.89 -0.96
C THR A 24 17.72 2.75 -2.14
N GLU A 25 18.49 2.71 -3.22
CA GLU A 25 18.29 3.46 -4.46
C GLU A 25 16.92 3.18 -5.14
N ASN A 26 16.17 2.17 -4.66
CA ASN A 26 14.81 1.82 -5.12
C ASN A 26 13.70 2.21 -4.11
N ALA A 27 14.03 2.71 -2.91
CA ALA A 27 13.03 3.07 -1.91
C ALA A 27 12.12 4.18 -2.40
N SER A 28 12.60 5.08 -3.26
CA SER A 28 11.76 6.15 -3.81
C SER A 28 10.68 5.64 -4.76
N GLU A 29 10.88 4.50 -5.43
CA GLU A 29 9.95 4.00 -6.44
C GLU A 29 8.73 3.30 -5.83
N TYR A 30 8.94 2.61 -4.70
CA TYR A 30 7.90 1.87 -3.98
C TYR A 30 7.22 2.69 -2.87
N ARG A 31 7.58 3.96 -2.75
CA ARG A 31 7.20 4.82 -1.63
C ARG A 31 6.15 5.82 -2.04
N TYR A 32 5.10 5.92 -1.23
CA TYR A 32 4.03 6.88 -1.39
C TYR A 32 3.90 7.70 -0.11
N GLY A 33 4.47 8.91 -0.07
CA GLY A 33 4.60 9.64 1.19
C GLY A 33 5.57 8.92 2.13
N TYR A 34 5.14 8.54 3.34
CA TYR A 34 5.96 7.82 4.34
C TYR A 34 5.69 6.31 4.42
N ILE A 35 4.88 5.78 3.49
CA ILE A 35 4.66 4.34 3.35
C ILE A 35 5.52 3.79 2.21
N THR A 36 6.07 2.60 2.41
CA THR A 36 6.77 1.82 1.39
C THR A 36 5.96 0.58 1.11
N VAL A 37 5.39 0.47 -0.10
CA VAL A 37 4.62 -0.70 -0.52
C VAL A 37 5.56 -1.87 -0.76
N GLN A 38 5.20 -3.03 -0.23
CA GLN A 38 5.97 -4.27 -0.36
C GLN A 38 5.27 -5.25 -1.28
N SER A 39 3.96 -5.43 -1.09
CA SER A 39 3.15 -6.28 -1.95
C SER A 39 1.69 -5.84 -1.98
N VAL A 40 1.03 -6.16 -3.07
CA VAL A 40 -0.42 -6.04 -3.22
C VAL A 40 -0.96 -7.40 -3.67
N GLU A 41 -2.01 -7.87 -3.01
CA GLU A 41 -2.77 -9.04 -3.42
C GLU A 41 -4.21 -8.63 -3.70
N ILE A 42 -4.73 -9.00 -4.87
CA ILE A 42 -6.09 -8.71 -5.31
C ILE A 42 -6.82 -10.04 -5.45
N ASP A 43 -7.83 -10.27 -4.61
CA ASP A 43 -8.69 -11.45 -4.64
C ASP A 43 -10.02 -11.09 -5.30
N LEU A 44 -10.23 -11.59 -6.52
CA LEU A 44 -11.41 -11.32 -7.33
C LEU A 44 -12.53 -12.30 -7.00
N VAL A 45 -13.72 -11.78 -6.67
CA VAL A 45 -14.93 -12.58 -6.43
C VAL A 45 -16.12 -11.89 -7.10
N ASN A 46 -16.67 -12.52 -8.14
CA ASN A 46 -17.73 -11.94 -8.95
C ASN A 46 -17.36 -10.54 -9.49
N GLU A 47 -18.10 -9.49 -9.17
CA GLU A 47 -17.83 -8.11 -9.60
C GLU A 47 -16.85 -7.38 -8.68
N ASP A 48 -16.56 -7.94 -7.51
CA ASP A 48 -15.88 -7.26 -6.42
C ASP A 48 -14.48 -7.83 -6.20
N ALA A 49 -13.68 -7.11 -5.41
CA ALA A 49 -12.38 -7.59 -4.96
C ALA A 49 -12.08 -7.23 -3.51
N THR A 50 -11.32 -8.11 -2.87
CA THR A 50 -10.57 -7.79 -1.66
C THR A 50 -9.13 -7.49 -2.05
N VAL A 51 -8.59 -6.36 -1.60
CA VAL A 51 -7.22 -5.94 -1.89
C VAL A 51 -6.43 -5.88 -0.60
N ASN A 52 -5.46 -6.77 -0.45
CA ASN A 52 -4.54 -6.81 0.67
C ASN A 52 -3.27 -6.05 0.28
N VAL A 53 -2.95 -4.98 1.00
CA VAL A 53 -1.73 -4.19 0.79
C VAL A 53 -0.81 -4.41 1.97
N THR A 54 0.39 -4.92 1.71
CA THR A 54 1.47 -5.02 2.70
C THR A 54 2.46 -3.89 2.48
N TYR A 55 2.83 -3.19 3.56
CA TYR A 55 3.68 -2.02 3.50
C TYR A 55 4.52 -1.87 4.77
N ALA A 56 5.44 -0.92 4.75
CA ALA A 56 6.12 -0.43 5.94
C ALA A 56 5.89 1.07 6.09
N VAL A 57 5.63 1.51 7.33
CA VAL A 57 5.65 2.93 7.72
C VAL A 57 7.07 3.30 8.15
N ASP A 58 7.61 4.40 7.64
CA ASP A 58 8.98 4.81 8.00
C ASP A 58 9.14 4.97 9.52
N ASP A 59 10.24 4.44 10.06
CA ASP A 59 10.55 4.48 11.49
C ASP A 59 10.49 5.89 12.09
N GLY A 60 10.90 6.91 11.33
CA GLY A 60 10.89 8.31 11.75
C GLY A 60 9.51 8.91 12.01
N VAL A 61 8.43 8.28 11.51
CA VAL A 61 7.06 8.78 11.66
C VAL A 61 6.09 7.78 12.30
N GLN A 62 6.50 6.54 12.59
CA GLN A 62 5.63 5.53 13.22
C GLN A 62 4.94 6.05 14.49
N VAL A 63 5.71 6.72 15.36
CA VAL A 63 5.18 7.33 16.59
C VAL A 63 4.09 8.35 16.25
N LEU A 64 4.33 9.21 15.27
CA LEU A 64 3.36 10.22 14.84
C LEU A 64 2.10 9.58 14.26
N VAL A 65 2.22 8.51 13.47
CA VAL A 65 1.05 7.82 12.89
C VAL A 65 0.18 7.21 14.00
N HIS A 66 0.80 6.59 15.01
CA HIS A 66 0.09 6.07 16.19
C HIS A 66 -0.69 7.14 16.96
N PHE A 67 -0.11 8.33 17.13
CA PHE A 67 -0.73 9.38 17.94
C PHE A 67 -1.63 10.35 17.16
N LEU A 68 -1.31 10.61 15.89
CA LEU A 68 -1.85 11.76 15.13
C LEU A 68 -2.69 11.38 13.93
N GLY A 69 -2.73 10.11 13.51
CA GLY A 69 -3.86 9.68 12.68
C GLY A 69 -3.61 8.52 11.75
N MET A 70 -4.18 7.38 12.12
CA MET A 70 -4.57 6.31 11.19
C MET A 70 -5.46 6.83 10.04
N SER A 71 -6.08 8.01 10.17
CA SER A 71 -6.84 8.63 9.08
C SER A 71 -5.97 9.05 7.91
N ASP A 72 -4.77 9.60 8.14
CA ASP A 72 -3.88 9.97 7.05
C ASP A 72 -3.30 8.71 6.40
N LEU A 73 -2.91 7.72 7.21
CA LEU A 73 -2.48 6.41 6.70
C LEU A 73 -3.55 5.76 5.81
N ARG A 74 -4.81 5.79 6.23
CA ARG A 74 -5.96 5.34 5.42
C ARG A 74 -5.98 6.04 4.05
N THR A 75 -5.89 7.37 4.04
CA THR A 75 -5.86 8.15 2.80
C THR A 75 -4.68 7.74 1.92
N LYS A 76 -3.47 7.61 2.49
CA LYS A 76 -2.27 7.24 1.73
C LYS A 76 -2.36 5.85 1.11
N ILE A 77 -2.91 4.88 1.84
CA ILE A 77 -3.12 3.53 1.32
C ILE A 77 -4.16 3.51 0.21
N THR A 78 -5.31 4.17 0.39
CA THR A 78 -6.34 4.23 -0.66
C THR A 78 -5.82 4.96 -1.92
N GLU A 79 -5.10 6.06 -1.76
CA GLU A 79 -4.48 6.77 -2.88
C GLU A 79 -3.43 5.91 -3.60
N ALA A 80 -2.52 5.26 -2.87
CA ALA A 80 -1.50 4.39 -3.45
C ALA A 80 -2.12 3.23 -4.25
N ALA A 81 -3.18 2.61 -3.71
CA ALA A 81 -3.91 1.53 -4.36
C ALA A 81 -4.77 2.02 -5.54
N ASN A 82 -5.25 3.27 -5.50
CA ASN A 82 -5.91 3.99 -6.60
C ASN A 82 -7.20 3.37 -7.15
N PHE A 83 -7.99 2.71 -6.30
CA PHE A 83 -9.30 2.17 -6.67
C PHE A 83 -10.42 3.20 -6.40
N GLN A 84 -11.33 3.41 -7.37
CA GLN A 84 -12.39 4.42 -7.25
C GLN A 84 -13.43 4.10 -6.16
N ASN A 85 -13.76 2.83 -5.98
CA ASN A 85 -14.80 2.35 -5.05
C ASN A 85 -14.22 1.52 -3.91
N ALA A 86 -13.03 1.89 -3.42
CA ALA A 86 -12.39 1.20 -2.32
C ALA A 86 -12.84 1.72 -0.96
N THR A 87 -13.13 0.80 -0.06
CA THR A 87 -13.38 1.05 1.36
C THR A 87 -12.38 0.28 2.18
N ILE A 88 -11.80 0.91 3.20
CA ILE A 88 -10.87 0.22 4.11
C ILE A 88 -11.67 -0.58 5.12
N GLU A 89 -11.47 -1.90 5.12
CA GLU A 89 -12.03 -2.81 6.12
C GLU A 89 -11.12 -2.92 7.33
N GLU A 90 -9.81 -3.04 7.09
CA GLU A 90 -8.80 -3.17 8.12
C GLU A 90 -7.57 -2.32 7.79
N ILE A 91 -6.94 -1.74 8.81
CA ILE A 91 -5.69 -1.01 8.66
C ILE A 91 -4.81 -1.12 9.91
N GLY A 92 -3.58 -1.57 9.72
CA GLY A 92 -2.52 -1.67 10.71
C GLY A 92 -1.36 -0.72 10.39
N MET A 93 -0.17 -1.01 10.92
CA MET A 93 1.06 -0.26 10.58
C MET A 93 1.86 -0.91 9.44
N ASP A 94 1.51 -2.14 9.10
CA ASP A 94 2.22 -3.01 8.15
C ASP A 94 1.30 -3.62 7.08
N HIS A 95 -0.02 -3.50 7.25
CA HIS A 95 -0.99 -4.04 6.32
C HIS A 95 -2.30 -3.23 6.29
N ALA A 96 -3.05 -3.41 5.21
CA ALA A 96 -4.41 -2.91 5.07
C ALA A 96 -5.22 -3.84 4.16
N VAL A 97 -6.52 -3.92 4.43
CA VAL A 97 -7.48 -4.66 3.62
C VAL A 97 -8.50 -3.69 3.08
N LEU A 98 -8.67 -3.66 1.76
CA LEU A 98 -9.62 -2.82 1.07
C LEU A 98 -10.68 -3.70 0.41
N ALA A 99 -11.95 -3.39 0.61
CA ALA A 99 -13.04 -3.92 -0.20
C ALA A 99 -13.29 -2.96 -1.37
N VAL A 100 -13.25 -3.50 -2.59
CA VAL A 100 -13.45 -2.74 -3.83
C VAL A 100 -14.68 -3.29 -4.55
N ASN A 101 -15.73 -2.47 -4.62
CA ASN A 101 -16.99 -2.87 -5.22
C ASN A 101 -17.01 -2.56 -6.73
N GLY A 102 -17.51 -3.50 -7.52
CA GLY A 102 -17.70 -3.34 -8.96
C GLY A 102 -16.40 -3.10 -9.73
N VAL A 103 -15.31 -3.76 -9.30
CA VAL A 103 -14.00 -3.67 -9.94
C VAL A 103 -13.97 -4.41 -11.30
N ALA A 104 -14.82 -5.43 -11.44
CA ALA A 104 -14.91 -6.22 -12.66
C ALA A 104 -16.26 -6.05 -13.34
N ARG A 105 -16.24 -6.10 -14.67
CA ARG A 105 -17.46 -6.07 -15.48
C ARG A 105 -18.08 -7.46 -15.57
N SER A 106 -19.36 -7.58 -15.24
CA SER A 106 -20.19 -8.77 -15.50
C SER A 106 -20.75 -8.77 -16.92
N PHE A 107 -20.87 -9.96 -17.52
CA PHE A 107 -21.43 -10.19 -18.86
C PHE A 107 -22.75 -10.96 -18.85
N ASP A 108 -23.45 -11.01 -17.72
CA ASP A 108 -24.77 -11.67 -17.52
C ASP A 108 -24.82 -13.18 -17.83
N ASP A 109 -23.72 -13.78 -18.26
CA ASP A 109 -23.53 -15.22 -18.51
C ASP A 109 -22.70 -15.91 -17.42
N GLY A 110 -22.41 -15.20 -16.32
CA GLY A 110 -21.53 -15.66 -15.25
C GLY A 110 -20.04 -15.41 -15.52
N THR A 111 -19.69 -14.73 -16.60
CA THR A 111 -18.32 -14.29 -16.90
C THR A 111 -18.07 -12.88 -16.36
N PHE A 112 -16.89 -12.68 -15.82
CA PHE A 112 -16.39 -11.42 -15.32
C PHE A 112 -15.08 -11.05 -16.00
N ARG A 113 -14.81 -9.74 -16.11
CA ARG A 113 -13.53 -9.22 -16.58
C ARG A 113 -13.05 -8.09 -15.67
N PHE A 114 -11.91 -8.32 -15.03
CA PHE A 114 -11.12 -7.29 -14.38
C PHE A 114 -10.17 -6.70 -15.43
N TYR A 115 -10.26 -5.39 -15.66
CA TYR A 115 -9.47 -4.70 -16.68
C TYR A 115 -8.11 -4.26 -16.12
N GLU A 116 -7.35 -3.53 -16.93
CA GLU A 116 -6.12 -2.88 -16.50
C GLU A 116 -6.39 -1.94 -15.32
N HIS A 117 -5.42 -1.86 -14.40
CA HIS A 117 -5.48 -1.04 -13.21
C HIS A 117 -4.14 -0.34 -13.01
N ASP A 118 -4.16 0.94 -12.68
CA ASP A 118 -2.98 1.76 -12.44
C ASP A 118 -2.83 2.04 -10.95
N PHE A 119 -1.65 1.76 -10.39
CA PHE A 119 -1.24 2.15 -9.05
C PHE A 119 -0.51 3.50 -9.10
N LEU A 120 -0.62 4.31 -8.04
CA LEU A 120 0.13 5.58 -7.96
C LEU A 120 1.57 5.38 -7.45
N VAL A 121 1.97 4.13 -7.23
CA VAL A 121 3.29 3.73 -6.74
C VAL A 121 3.69 2.40 -7.38
N SER A 122 4.99 2.15 -7.55
CA SER A 122 5.47 0.86 -8.04
C SER A 122 5.22 -0.21 -6.99
N VAL A 123 4.66 -1.34 -7.41
CA VAL A 123 4.36 -2.48 -6.55
C VAL A 123 5.44 -3.54 -6.78
N PRO A 124 6.29 -3.83 -5.79
CA PRO A 124 7.36 -4.82 -5.94
C PRO A 124 6.84 -6.21 -6.29
N GLN A 125 5.73 -6.63 -5.67
CA GLN A 125 5.05 -7.88 -5.97
C GLN A 125 3.53 -7.67 -5.98
N LEU A 126 2.92 -7.86 -7.15
CA LEU A 126 1.48 -7.84 -7.34
C LEU A 126 0.97 -9.26 -7.59
N THR A 127 0.07 -9.73 -6.76
CA THR A 127 -0.64 -11.01 -6.97
C THR A 127 -2.09 -10.72 -7.31
N VAL A 128 -2.61 -11.31 -8.37
CA VAL A 128 -4.04 -11.27 -8.68
C VAL A 128 -4.58 -12.69 -8.71
N LYS A 129 -5.56 -12.97 -7.86
CA LYS A 129 -6.24 -14.25 -7.74
C LYS A 129 -7.66 -14.10 -8.28
N SER A 130 -8.03 -14.98 -9.19
CA SER A 130 -9.42 -15.25 -9.55
C SER A 130 -9.80 -16.62 -8.99
N PRO A 131 -11.09 -17.03 -9.05
CA PRO A 131 -11.50 -18.36 -8.61
C PRO A 131 -10.77 -19.50 -9.34
N GLN A 132 -10.26 -19.26 -10.56
CA GLN A 132 -9.66 -20.28 -11.42
C GLN A 132 -8.14 -20.19 -11.50
N GLU A 133 -7.55 -19.01 -11.35
CA GLU A 133 -6.11 -18.81 -11.56
C GLU A 133 -5.50 -17.75 -10.63
N GLN A 134 -4.19 -17.83 -10.47
CA GLN A 134 -3.38 -16.81 -9.81
C GLN A 134 -2.29 -16.34 -10.76
N ARG A 135 -2.10 -15.03 -10.85
CA ARG A 135 -1.03 -14.38 -11.62
C ARG A 135 -0.17 -13.52 -10.70
N VAL A 136 1.14 -13.53 -10.92
CA VAL A 136 2.10 -12.74 -10.15
C VAL A 136 2.89 -11.85 -11.11
N TYR A 137 3.01 -10.58 -10.74
CA TYR A 137 3.76 -9.55 -11.45
C TYR A 137 4.77 -8.92 -10.48
N TYR A 138 5.89 -8.43 -11.01
CA TYR A 138 6.95 -7.84 -10.20
C TYR A 138 7.31 -6.45 -10.72
N ASN A 139 7.61 -5.54 -9.79
CA ASN A 139 8.04 -4.16 -10.06
C ASN A 139 7.15 -3.47 -11.10
N THR A 140 5.85 -3.41 -10.82
CA THR A 140 4.87 -2.85 -11.75
C THR A 140 4.07 -1.73 -11.12
N THR A 141 3.83 -0.67 -11.89
CA THR A 141 2.89 0.40 -11.56
C THR A 141 1.51 0.14 -12.17
N ARG A 142 1.36 -0.91 -12.98
CA ARG A 142 0.13 -1.21 -13.72
C ARG A 142 -0.13 -2.72 -13.77
N LEU A 143 -1.38 -3.13 -13.70
CA LEU A 143 -1.79 -4.47 -14.15
C LEU A 143 -1.83 -4.47 -15.69
N PRO A 144 -0.91 -5.17 -16.39
CA PRO A 144 -0.68 -4.95 -17.82
C PRO A 144 -1.69 -5.67 -18.72
N ALA A 145 -2.54 -6.55 -18.18
CA ALA A 145 -3.49 -7.32 -18.95
C ALA A 145 -4.77 -7.56 -18.16
N SER A 146 -5.90 -7.53 -18.86
CA SER A 146 -7.19 -7.92 -18.28
C SER A 146 -7.21 -9.39 -17.89
N ILE A 147 -7.93 -9.70 -16.81
CA ILE A 147 -8.14 -11.06 -16.30
C ILE A 147 -9.62 -11.38 -16.46
N GLY A 148 -9.91 -12.44 -17.22
CA GLY A 148 -11.26 -12.99 -17.36
C GLY A 148 -11.43 -14.19 -16.44
N TYR A 149 -12.59 -14.30 -15.81
CA TYR A 149 -12.89 -15.38 -14.86
C TYR A 149 -14.39 -15.65 -14.80
N PHE A 150 -14.77 -16.78 -14.21
CA PHE A 150 -16.16 -17.19 -14.07
C PHE A 150 -16.61 -17.11 -12.62
N ARG A 151 -17.92 -16.96 -12.43
CA ARG A 151 -18.61 -17.15 -11.15
C ARG A 151 -18.25 -18.51 -10.57
N THR A 152 -18.01 -18.54 -9.27
CA THR A 152 -17.82 -19.77 -8.48
C THR A 152 -19.16 -20.39 -8.09
#